data_AF-A0A924JXU8-F1
#
_entry.id   AF-A0A924JXU8-F1
#
_cell.length_a   1.000
_cell.length_b   1.000
_cell.length_c   1.000
_cell.angle_alpha   90.00
_cell.angle_beta   90.00
_cell.angle_gamma   90.00
#
_symmetry.space_group_name_H-M   'P 1'
#
loop_
_entity.id
_entity.type
_entity.pdbx_description
1 polymer ?
#
loop_
_entity_poly.entity_id
_entity_poly.type
_entity_poly.pdbx_seq_one_letter_code
_entity_poly.pdbx_strand_id
1 'polypeptide(L)' 'MKILVTGGAGFIGSNFVRRTLQDAYAGLEGAEVVVLDALTYSGNLENLAPVADSPRYEFVHGDIRDSGLLD' A
#
# COMPACT_ATOMS: atom_id res chain seq x y z
N MET A 1 1.07 1.09 -14.38
CA MET A 1 0.75 -0.28 -13.88
C MET A 1 0.03 -0.11 -12.54
N LYS A 2 -1.00 -0.91 -12.23
CA LYS A 2 -1.69 -0.84 -10.93
C LYS A 2 -1.32 -2.06 -10.08
N ILE A 3 -0.93 -1.84 -8.83
CA ILE A 3 -0.40 -2.87 -7.92
C ILE A 3 -1.18 -2.83 -6.61
N LEU A 4 -1.62 -4.01 -6.17
CA LEU A 4 -2.19 -4.22 -4.85
C LEU A 4 -1.08 -4.66 -3.88
N VAL A 5 -0.90 -3.94 -2.78
CA VAL A 5 0.06 -4.27 -1.71
C VAL A 5 -0.72 -4.62 -0.45
N THR A 6 -0.74 -5.91 -0.12
CA THR A 6 -1.37 -6.41 1.12
C THR A 6 -0.44 -6.23 2.31
N GLY A 7 -0.96 -5.82 3.48
CA GLY A 7 -0.14 -5.56 4.66
C GLY A 7 0.75 -4.32 4.52
N GLY A 8 0.35 -3.38 3.65
CA GLY A 8 1.13 -2.21 3.29
C GLY A 8 1.27 -1.16 4.40
N ALA A 9 0.52 -1.25 5.50
CA ALA A 9 0.72 -0.40 6.67
C ALA A 9 1.72 -0.99 7.69
N GLY A 10 2.19 -2.23 7.48
CA GLY A 10 3.25 -2.86 8.26
C GLY A 10 4.65 -2.33 7.96
N PHE A 11 5.67 -2.87 8.63
CA PHE A 11 7.06 -2.39 8.51
C PHE A 11 7.62 -2.48 7.08
N ILE A 12 7.72 -3.69 6.52
CA ILE A 12 8.29 -3.91 5.18
C ILE A 12 7.34 -3.38 4.09
N GLY A 13 6.05 -3.66 4.24
CA GLY A 13 5.01 -3.27 3.28
C GLY A 13 5.00 -1.75 3.05
N SER A 14 5.00 -0.96 4.12
CA SER A 14 4.99 0.50 4.00
C SER A 14 6.25 1.05 3.34
N ASN A 15 7.41 0.43 3.59
CA ASN A 15 8.64 0.82 2.92
C ASN A 15 8.57 0.52 1.42
N PHE A 16 8.07 -0.65 1.03
CA PHE A 16 7.86 -0.99 -0.36
C PHE A 16 6.90 -0.01 -1.05
N VAL A 17 5.79 0.36 -0.39
CA VAL A 17 4.82 1.35 -0.90
C VAL A 17 5.49 2.70 -1.11
N ARG A 18 6.18 3.24 -0.09
CA ARG A 18 6.87 4.53 -0.19
C ARG A 18 7.91 4.54 -1.31
N ARG A 19 8.70 3.48 -1.42
CA ARG A 19 9.77 3.35 -2.44
C ARG A 19 9.20 3.19 -3.84
N THR A 20 8.08 2.48 -4.00
CA THR A 20 7.38 2.33 -5.29
C THR A 20 6.81 3.67 -5.76
N LEU A 21 6.16 4.42 -4.87
CA LEU A 21 5.62 5.75 -5.18
C LEU A 21 6.69 6.82 -5.43
N GLN A 22 7.94 6.55 -5.04
CA GLN A 22 9.13 7.35 -5.34
C GLN A 22 9.89 6.85 -6.57
N ASP A 23 9.31 5.91 -7.34
CA ASP A 23 9.88 5.33 -8.55
C ASP A 23 11.30 4.74 -8.32
N ALA A 24 11.53 4.17 -7.12
CA ALA A 24 12.84 3.66 -6.72
C ALA A 24 13.16 2.24 -7.25
N TYR A 25 12.20 1.60 -7.93
CA TYR A 25 12.33 0.24 -8.47
C TYR A 25 12.16 0.26 -9.98
N ALA A 26 13.16 -0.25 -10.69
CA ALA A 26 13.13 -0.35 -12.16
C ALA A 26 11.95 -1.22 -12.63
N GLY A 27 11.17 -0.71 -13.58
CA GLY A 27 9.99 -1.37 -14.14
C GLY A 27 8.69 -1.10 -13.37
N LEU A 28 8.75 -0.37 -12.26
CA LEU A 28 7.58 0.07 -11.48
C LEU A 28 7.38 1.59 -11.50
N GLU A 29 8.11 2.31 -12.35
CA GLU A 29 7.98 3.75 -12.49
C GLU A 29 6.55 4.13 -12.92
N GLY A 30 5.99 5.15 -12.26
CA GLY A 30 4.63 5.57 -12.52
C GLY A 30 3.55 4.58 -12.04
N ALA A 31 3.91 3.55 -11.25
CA ALA A 31 2.92 2.62 -10.74
C ALA A 31 1.92 3.31 -9.80
N GLU A 32 0.65 2.90 -9.92
CA GLU A 32 -0.42 3.17 -8.96
C GLU A 32 -0.42 2.07 -7.91
N VAL A 33 -0.50 2.44 -6.64
CA VAL A 33 -0.40 1.55 -5.49
C VAL A 33 -1.69 1.63 -4.69
N VAL A 34 -2.38 0.49 -4.59
CA VAL A 34 -3.48 0.28 -3.66
C VAL A 34 -2.95 -0.51 -2.48
N VAL A 35 -3.07 0.01 -1.27
CA VAL A 35 -2.74 -0.71 -0.04
C VAL A 35 -4.00 -1.32 0.54
N LEU A 36 -4.00 -2.65 0.71
CA LEU A 36 -5.00 -3.35 1.50
C LEU A 36 -4.38 -3.77 2.83
N ASP A 37 -4.87 -3.23 3.94
CA ASP A 37 -4.36 -3.57 5.26
C ASP A 37 -5.49 -3.69 6.28
N ALA A 38 -5.43 -4.72 7.12
CA ALA A 38 -6.44 -4.97 8.15
C ALA A 38 -6.25 -4.08 9.39
N LEU A 39 -5.14 -3.34 9.47
CA LEU A 39 -4.74 -2.53 10.62
C LEU A 39 -4.81 -3.32 11.93
N THR A 40 -4.20 -4.52 11.91
CA THR A 40 -3.94 -5.28 13.14
C THR A 40 -2.92 -4.54 14.02
N TYR A 41 -2.50 -5.12 15.15
CA TYR A 41 -1.55 -4.47 16.07
C TYR A 41 -0.24 -4.00 15.40
N SER A 42 0.17 -4.64 14.29
CA SER A 42 1.41 -4.32 13.57
C SER A 42 1.21 -3.35 12.40
N GLY A 43 -0.03 -2.99 12.06
CA GLY A 43 -0.34 -2.00 11.03
C GLY A 43 -0.38 -0.60 11.61
N ASN A 44 0.29 0.36 10.98
CA ASN A 44 0.30 1.75 11.43
C ASN A 44 0.24 2.72 10.23
N LEU A 45 -0.80 3.57 10.20
CA LEU A 45 -1.00 4.57 9.14
C LEU A 45 0.10 5.64 9.10
N GLU A 46 0.77 5.92 10.22
CA GLU A 46 1.91 6.84 10.26
C GLU A 46 3.06 6.36 9.35
N ASN A 47 3.15 5.05 9.10
CA ASN A 47 4.12 4.53 8.15
C ASN A 47 3.83 4.97 6.70
N LEU A 48 2.58 5.30 6.37
CA LEU A 48 2.13 5.70 5.03
C LEU A 48 1.93 7.21 4.90
N ALA A 49 1.92 7.96 6.01
CA ALA A 49 1.79 9.41 6.03
C ALA A 49 2.69 10.15 5.02
N PRO A 50 3.97 9.77 4.79
CA PRO A 50 4.83 10.45 3.82
C PRO A 50 4.36 10.41 2.36
N VAL A 51 3.41 9.53 2.02
CA VAL A 51 2.89 9.35 0.66
C VAL A 51 1.36 9.45 0.58
N ALA A 52 0.71 9.86 1.67
CA ALA A 52 -0.75 9.91 1.78
C ALA A 52 -1.42 10.84 0.75
N ASP A 53 -0.73 11.92 0.35
CA ASP A 53 -1.21 12.88 -0.64
C ASP A 53 -0.84 12.53 -2.09
N SER A 54 -0.21 11.38 -2.32
CA SER A 54 0.16 10.97 -3.69
C SER A 54 -1.10 10.64 -4.50
N PRO A 55 -1.28 11.19 -5.71
CA PRO A 55 -2.41 10.84 -6.57
C PRO A 55 -2.35 9.39 -7.08
N ARG A 56 -1.22 8.70 -6.88
CA ARG A 56 -1.00 7.29 -7.23
C ARG A 56 -1.22 6.34 -6.06
N TYR A 57 -1.64 6.86 -4.90
CA TYR A 57 -1.81 6.08 -3.68
C TYR A 57 -3.29 5.98 -3.29
N GLU A 58 -3.72 4.77 -2.98
CA GLU A 58 -5.05 4.48 -2.46
C GLU A 58 -4.91 3.57 -1.23
N PHE A 59 -5.67 3.82 -0.17
CA PHE A 59 -5.70 2.98 1.02
C PHE A 59 -7.08 2.36 1.21
N VAL A 60 -7.10 1.05 1.40
CA VAL A 60 -8.28 0.25 1.71
C VAL A 60 -8.06 -0.42 3.05
N HIS A 61 -8.86 -0.03 4.05
CA HIS A 61 -8.94 -0.78 5.30
C HIS A 61 -9.76 -2.04 5.06
N GLY A 62 -9.12 -3.20 5.08
CA GLY A 62 -9.79 -4.47 4.83
C GLY A 62 -8.89 -5.66 5.08
N ASP A 63 -9.50 -6.84 5.14
CA ASP A 63 -8.80 -8.09 5.40
C ASP A 63 -8.62 -8.89 4.11
N ILE A 64 -7.45 -9.47 3.90
CA ILE A 64 -7.18 -10.35 2.74
C ILE A 64 -8.04 -11.63 2.75
N ARG A 65 -8.70 -11.94 3.86
CA ARG A 65 -9.63 -13.07 3.99
C ARG A 65 -11.05 -12.74 3.54
N ASP A 66 -11.36 -11.47 3.28
CA ASP A 66 -12.65 -11.04 2.76
C ASP A 66 -12.69 -11.26 1.25
N SER A 67 -13.28 -12.37 0.81
CA SER A 67 -13.41 -12.68 -0.61
C SER A 67 -14.31 -11.68 -1.33
N GLY A 68 -15.36 -11.15 -0.68
CA GLY A 68 -16.27 -10.20 -1.31
C GLY A 68 -15.62 -8.84 -1.56
N LEU A 69 -14.59 -8.49 -0.78
CA LEU A 69 -13.74 -7.32 -1.03
C LEU A 69 -12.75 -7.52 -2.19
N LEU A 70 -12.38 -8.76 -2.48
CA LEU A 70 -11.36 -9.12 -3.47
C LEU A 70 -11.95 -9.52 -4.85
N ASP A 71 -13.25 -9.69 -4.95
CA ASP A 71 -13.99 -10.05 -6.18
C ASP A 71 -14.14 -8.90 -7.18
#